data_AF-A0A7V3HHM0-F1
#
_entry.id   AF-A0A7V3HHM0-F1
#
_cell.length_a   1.000
_cell.length_b   1.000
_cell.length_c   1.000
_cell.angle_alpha   90.00
_cell.angle_beta   90.00
_cell.angle_gamma   90.00
#
_symmetry.space_group_name_H-M   'P 1'
#
loop_
_entity.id
_entity.type
_entity.pdbx_description
1 polymer ?
#
loop_
_entity_poly.entity_id
_entity_poly.type
_entity_poly.pdbx_seq_one_letter_code
_entity_poly.pdbx_strand_id
1 'polypeptide(L)'
;MDPREPSSPKWWEEKLVADYREYRWRQLMEPMCRKLEKWKAGEISSAEVEQAFEECYQKITELRHILNQRSDRAALLIQILDREWFEEWIREHTPPKGARIIVE
;
A
#
# COMPACT_ATOMS: atom_id res chain seq x y z
N MET A 1 -27.95 -2.13 5.84
CA MET A 1 -26.85 -2.31 4.90
C MET A 1 -25.94 -3.35 5.53
N ASP A 2 -25.82 -4.53 4.94
CA ASP A 2 -24.87 -5.52 5.44
C ASP A 2 -23.45 -4.99 5.18
N PRO A 3 -22.56 -4.90 6.19
CA PRO A 3 -21.18 -4.45 5.99
C PRO A 3 -20.38 -5.34 5.01
N ARG A 4 -20.91 -6.49 4.61
CA ARG A 4 -20.33 -7.40 3.61
C ARG A 4 -20.86 -7.17 2.19
N GLU A 5 -21.82 -6.26 1.99
CA GLU A 5 -22.27 -5.87 0.65
C GLU A 5 -21.10 -5.17 -0.09
N PRO A 6 -20.81 -5.55 -1.36
CA PRO A 6 -19.72 -4.97 -2.17
C PRO A 6 -19.94 -3.50 -2.59
N SER A 7 -20.75 -2.77 -1.84
CA SER A 7 -21.10 -1.36 -2.04
C SER A 7 -21.25 -0.59 -0.72
N SER A 8 -20.96 -1.21 0.44
CA SER A 8 -20.95 -0.49 1.72
C SER A 8 -19.68 0.37 1.85
N PRO A 9 -19.72 1.52 2.56
CA PRO A 9 -18.53 2.32 2.83
C PRO A 9 -17.40 1.51 3.48
N LYS A 10 -17.74 0.61 4.42
CA LYS A 10 -16.76 -0.24 5.09
C LYS A 10 -16.07 -1.19 4.11
N TRP A 11 -16.83 -1.86 3.25
CA TRP A 11 -16.26 -2.73 2.23
C TRP A 11 -15.32 -1.96 1.29
N TRP A 12 -15.73 -0.76 0.88
CA TRP A 12 -14.92 0.09 0.00
C TRP A 12 -13.62 0.54 0.67
N GLU A 13 -13.67 0.94 1.94
CA GLU A 13 -12.47 1.27 2.73
C GLU A 13 -11.53 0.07 2.90
N GLU A 14 -12.07 -1.11 3.18
CA GLU A 14 -11.28 -2.35 3.29
C GLU A 14 -10.61 -2.71 1.96
N LYS A 15 -11.34 -2.55 0.84
CA LYS A 15 -10.80 -2.78 -0.50
C LYS A 15 -9.71 -1.78 -0.86
N LEU A 16 -9.90 -0.49 -0.58
CA LEU A 16 -8.89 0.54 -0.77
C LEU A 16 -7.59 0.20 -0.02
N VAL A 17 -7.71 -0.18 1.26
CA VAL A 17 -6.56 -0.56 2.08
C VAL A 17 -5.87 -1.82 1.55
N ALA A 18 -6.62 -2.80 1.06
CA ALA A 18 -6.07 -4.03 0.50
C ALA A 18 -5.32 -3.79 -0.82
N ASP A 19 -5.93 -3.05 -1.75
CA ASP A 19 -5.33 -2.75 -3.05
C ASP A 19 -4.09 -1.86 -2.88
N TYR A 20 -4.16 -0.87 -1.98
CA TYR A 20 -3.01 -0.04 -1.65
C TYR A 20 -1.87 -0.85 -1.01
N ARG A 21 -2.21 -1.82 -0.15
CA ARG A 21 -1.22 -2.74 0.44
C ARG A 21 -0.47 -3.50 -0.65
N GLU A 22 -1.19 -4.08 -1.60
CA GLU A 22 -0.59 -4.81 -2.72
C GLU A 22 0.30 -3.91 -3.59
N TYR A 23 -0.21 -2.73 -3.96
CA TYR A 23 0.54 -1.72 -4.72
C TYR A 23 1.87 -1.35 -4.04
N ARG A 24 1.83 -0.98 -2.76
CA ARG A 24 3.03 -0.61 -1.99
C ARG A 24 3.95 -1.81 -1.77
N TRP A 25 3.40 -3.01 -1.61
CA TRP A 25 4.19 -4.22 -1.47
C TRP A 25 5.04 -4.49 -2.72
N ARG A 26 4.45 -4.35 -3.91
CA ARG A 26 5.19 -4.49 -5.18
C ARG A 26 6.31 -3.45 -5.30
N GLN A 27 6.03 -2.19 -4.98
CA GLN A 27 7.04 -1.13 -5.02
C GLN A 27 8.23 -1.39 -4.10
N LEU A 28 8.02 -2.07 -2.97
CA LEU A 28 9.09 -2.41 -2.02
C LEU A 28 9.83 -3.69 -2.42
N MET A 29 9.09 -4.71 -2.88
CA MET A 29 9.65 -6.04 -3.14
C MET A 29 10.29 -6.18 -4.52
N GLU A 30 9.78 -5.52 -5.56
CA GLU A 30 10.37 -5.61 -6.91
C GLU A 30 11.84 -5.12 -6.94
N PRO A 31 12.21 -3.99 -6.31
CA PRO A 31 13.61 -3.60 -6.19
C PRO A 31 14.46 -4.62 -5.44
N MET A 32 13.91 -5.26 -4.40
CA MET A 32 14.60 -6.32 -3.66
C MET A 32 14.85 -7.55 -4.53
N CYS A 33 13.87 -7.97 -5.34
CA CYS A 33 14.06 -9.05 -6.30
C CYS A 33 15.22 -8.75 -7.26
N ARG A 34 15.28 -7.53 -7.82
CA ARG A 34 16.38 -7.12 -8.70
C ARG A 34 17.73 -7.09 -7.99
N LYS A 35 17.78 -6.66 -6.72
CA LYS A 35 19.01 -6.71 -5.92
C LYS A 35 19.49 -8.14 -5.71
N LEU A 36 18.57 -9.06 -5.42
CA LEU A 36 18.91 -10.48 -5.27
C LEU A 36 19.40 -11.13 -6.58
N GLU A 37 18.82 -10.74 -7.72
CA GLU A 37 19.31 -11.16 -9.04
C GLU A 37 20.75 -10.70 -9.29
N LYS A 38 21.06 -9.44 -8.98
CA LYS A 38 22.43 -8.88 -9.09
C LYS A 38 23.42 -9.58 -8.16
N TRP A 39 23.00 -9.88 -6.94
CA TRP A 39 23.84 -10.61 -6.00
C TRP A 39 24.14 -12.01 -6.49
N LYS A 40 23.13 -12.72 -7.03
CA LYS A 40 23.31 -14.04 -7.64
C LYS A 40 24.26 -14.00 -8.85
N ALA A 41 24.27 -12.89 -9.58
CA ALA A 41 25.21 -12.65 -10.68
C ALA A 41 26.62 -12.24 -10.21
N GLY A 42 26.84 -12.01 -8.91
CA GLY A 42 28.11 -11.54 -8.36
C GLY A 42 28.37 -10.05 -8.59
N GLU A 43 27.37 -9.28 -9.01
CA GLU A 43 27.49 -7.84 -9.30
C GLU A 43 27.50 -6.96 -8.05
N ILE A 44 26.92 -7.45 -6.96
CA ILE A 44 26.89 -6.77 -5.66
C ILE A 44 27.33 -7.72 -4.55
N SER A 45 27.87 -7.14 -3.50
CA SER A 45 28.34 -7.85 -2.31
C SER A 45 27.18 -8.32 -1.42
N SER A 46 27.45 -9.25 -0.51
CA SER A 46 26.51 -9.64 0.55
C SER A 46 26.16 -8.47 1.48
N ALA A 47 27.10 -7.55 1.73
CA ALA A 47 26.86 -6.36 2.55
C ALA A 47 25.84 -5.41 1.91
N GLU A 48 25.90 -5.23 0.58
CA GLU A 48 24.90 -4.43 -0.14
C GLU A 48 23.51 -5.07 -0.12
N VAL A 49 23.43 -6.40 -0.13
CA VAL A 49 22.16 -7.12 0.00
C VAL A 49 21.59 -6.98 1.41
N GLU A 50 22.42 -7.15 2.44
CA GLU A 50 22.04 -6.98 3.84
C GLU A 50 21.48 -5.58 4.10
N GLN A 51 22.17 -4.55 3.60
CA GLN A 51 21.68 -3.18 3.70
C GLN A 51 20.35 -2.96 2.95
N ALA A 52 20.19 -3.55 1.76
CA ALA A 52 18.93 -3.46 1.03
C ALA A 52 17.77 -4.13 1.80
N PHE A 53 18.02 -5.26 2.48
CA PHE A 53 17.03 -5.90 3.34
C PHE A 53 16.63 -5.02 4.52
N GLU A 54 17.59 -4.41 5.19
CA GLU A 54 17.33 -3.51 6.32
C GLU A 54 16.48 -2.30 5.89
N GLU A 55 16.83 -1.64 4.78
CA GLU A 55 16.06 -0.52 4.23
C GLU A 55 14.63 -0.94 3.82
N CYS A 56 14.48 -2.12 3.20
CA CYS A 56 13.17 -2.65 2.84
C CYS A 56 12.33 -2.95 4.08
N TYR A 57 12.95 -3.56 5.11
CA TYR A 57 12.29 -3.88 6.37
C TYR A 57 11.79 -2.64 7.09
N GLN A 58 12.59 -1.57 7.14
CA GLN A 58 12.19 -0.28 7.72
C GLN A 58 10.96 0.29 7.00
N LYS A 59 10.98 0.34 5.67
CA LYS A 59 9.84 0.83 4.86
C LYS A 59 8.58 -0.03 5.02
N ILE A 60 8.72 -1.35 5.10
CA ILE A 60 7.60 -2.27 5.38
C ILE A 60 7.02 -1.98 6.77
N THR A 61 7.87 -1.71 7.75
CA THR A 61 7.44 -1.40 9.12
C THR A 61 6.66 -0.09 9.18
N GLU A 62 7.14 0.96 8.52
CA GLU A 62 6.43 2.23 8.36
C GLU A 62 5.07 2.04 7.69
N LEU A 63 5.03 1.27 6.58
CA LEU A 63 3.79 0.95 5.89
C LEU A 63 2.80 0.21 6.81
N ARG A 64 3.27 -0.73 7.62
CA ARG A 64 2.42 -1.46 8.58
C ARG A 64 1.84 -0.53 9.64
N HIS A 65 2.59 0.48 10.11
CA HIS A 65 2.06 1.46 11.06
C HIS A 65 0.85 2.23 10.51
N ILE A 66 0.84 2.49 9.19
CA ILE A 66 -0.28 3.13 8.48
C ILE A 66 -1.42 2.14 8.25
N LEU A 67 -1.13 0.95 7.72
CA LEU A 67 -2.16 0.02 7.23
C LEU A 67 -2.77 -0.90 8.28
N ASN A 68 -2.17 -1.00 9.46
CA ASN A 68 -2.74 -1.78 10.58
C ASN A 68 -3.66 -0.94 11.48
N GLN A 69 -4.01 0.28 11.06
CA GLN A 69 -5.07 1.06 11.69
C GLN A 69 -6.46 0.48 11.34
N ARG A 70 -7.52 0.98 11.99
CA ARG A 70 -8.90 0.71 11.55
C ARG A 70 -9.07 1.16 10.09
N SER A 71 -9.85 0.42 9.30
CA SER A 71 -9.97 0.60 7.84
C SER A 71 -10.34 2.02 7.43
N ASP A 72 -11.27 2.67 8.14
CA ASP A 72 -11.66 4.06 7.91
C ASP A 72 -10.49 5.04 8.07
N ARG A 73 -9.67 4.85 9.11
CA ARG A 73 -8.49 5.68 9.38
C ARG A 73 -7.38 5.41 8.37
N ALA A 74 -7.14 4.15 8.03
CA ALA A 74 -6.16 3.79 7.02
C ALA A 74 -6.56 4.36 5.64
N ALA A 75 -7.83 4.25 5.26
CA ALA A 75 -8.39 4.83 4.05
C ALA A 75 -8.18 6.36 3.99
N LEU A 76 -8.42 7.08 5.08
CA LEU A 76 -8.16 8.52 5.15
C LEU A 76 -6.67 8.85 5.03
N LEU A 77 -5.78 8.09 5.66
CA LEU A 77 -4.34 8.31 5.55
C LEU A 77 -3.84 8.08 4.13
N ILE A 78 -4.36 7.06 3.43
CA ILE A 78 -4.00 6.77 2.03
C ILE A 78 -4.33 7.98 1.13
N GLN A 79 -5.51 8.59 1.32
CA GLN A 79 -5.93 9.77 0.54
C GLN A 79 -4.98 10.97 0.68
N ILE A 80 -4.28 11.08 1.80
CA ILE A 80 -3.35 12.19 2.10
C ILE A 80 -1.93 11.84 1.66
N LEU A 81 -1.49 10.61 1.94
CA LEU A 81 -0.11 10.19 1.77
C LEU A 81 0.25 9.84 0.32
N ASP A 82 -0.72 9.38 -0.46
CA ASP A 82 -0.52 8.98 -1.86
C ASP A 82 -1.73 9.38 -2.70
N ARG A 83 -1.90 10.70 -2.84
CA ARG A 83 -3.08 11.32 -3.45
C ARG A 83 -3.26 10.91 -4.91
N GLU A 84 -2.17 10.90 -5.68
CA GLU A 84 -2.20 10.57 -7.11
C GLU A 84 -2.67 9.13 -7.32
N TRP A 85 -2.09 8.17 -6.59
CA TRP A 85 -2.53 6.78 -6.66
C TRP A 85 -4.00 6.63 -6.25
N PHE A 86 -4.42 7.32 -5.19
CA PHE A 86 -5.81 7.29 -4.73
C PHE A 86 -6.77 7.81 -5.81
N GLU A 87 -6.45 8.95 -6.44
CA GLU A 87 -7.28 9.56 -7.49
C GLU A 87 -7.41 8.68 -8.72
N GLU A 88 -6.36 7.93 -9.07
CA GLU A 88 -6.44 6.92 -10.13
C GLU A 88 -7.31 5.73 -9.70
N TRP A 89 -7.10 5.22 -8.50
CA TRP A 89 -7.84 4.06 -7.98
C TRP A 89 -9.36 4.31 -7.90
N ILE A 90 -9.80 5.50 -7.49
CA ILE A 90 -11.24 5.83 -7.40
C ILE A 90 -11.95 5.96 -8.76
N ARG A 91 -11.21 6.16 -9.86
CA ARG A 91 -11.80 6.17 -11.22
C ARG A 91 -12.38 4.81 -11.57
N GLU A 92 -11.77 3.74 -11.07
CA GLU A 92 -12.22 2.36 -11.25
C GLU A 92 -13.10 1.87 -10.09
N HIS A 93 -12.95 2.47 -8.91
CA HIS A 93 -13.60 2.07 -7.68
C HIS A 93 -14.39 3.23 -7.07
N THR A 94 -15.50 3.60 -7.72
CA THR A 94 -16.31 4.74 -7.31
C THR A 94 -16.75 4.63 -5.84
N PRO A 95 -16.55 5.68 -5.03
CA PRO A 95 -16.92 5.68 -3.63
C PRO A 95 -18.44 5.58 -3.42
N PRO A 96 -18.92 4.70 -2.53
CA PRO A 96 -20.34 4.62 -2.21
C PRO A 96 -20.80 5.82 -1.39
N LYS A 97 -22.11 6.08 -1.37
CA LYS A 97 -22.70 7.14 -0.56
C LYS A 97 -22.33 6.94 0.92
N GLY A 98 -21.77 7.99 1.54
CA GLY A 98 -21.33 7.96 2.93
C GLY A 98 -19.89 7.53 3.16
N ALA A 99 -19.15 7.16 2.11
CA ALA A 99 -17.69 7.05 2.18
C ALA A 99 -17.07 8.42 2.47
N ARG A 100 -16.04 8.43 3.33
CA ARG A 100 -15.33 9.67 3.68
C ARG A 100 -14.25 9.94 2.66
N ILE A 101 -14.42 11.02 1.90
CA ILE A 101 -13.42 11.53 0.96
C ILE A 101 -13.00 12.93 1.37
N ILE A 102 -11.70 13.15 1.36
CA ILE A 102 -11.09 14.48 1.49
C ILE A 102 -11.13 15.12 0.11
N VAL A 103 -12.02 16.11 -0.05
CA VAL A 103 -12.13 16.94 -1.26
C VAL A 103 -11.39 18.24 -0.97
N GLU A 104 -10.46 18.64 -1.83
CA GLU A 104 -9.86 19.98 -1.79
C GLU A 104 -10.82 21.03 -2.35
#